data_AF-A0A024S967-F1
#
_entry.id   AF-A0A024S967-F1
#
_cell.length_a   1.000
_cell.length_b   1.000
_cell.length_c   1.000
_cell.angle_alpha   90.00
_cell.angle_beta   90.00
_cell.angle_gamma   90.00
#
_symmetry.space_group_name_H-M   'P 1'
#
loop_
_entity.id
_entity.type
_entity.pdbx_description
1 polymer ?
#
loop_
_entity_poly.entity_id
_entity_poly.type
_entity_poly.pdbx_seq_one_letter_code
_entity_poly.pdbx_strand_id
1 'polypeptide(L)'
;MSDAPQERIYVITKPKDVADAYRNTESLSFNEFVQAVMRACDNTESCIQAMYTPLPRDKAGFANPQGKSLATLARQMHIHQLYPGKGLDFLERTFLEWFDVRMNMEKLHSGCSYATKRDDGDVVLPLMEWCSDFLISAGQRAYFGDELGQIDGNLVREFVKFDELSWQVLYQYPELLAGEMKRSRDVIQRALKKYIQLPQSQRSGEAWFTKAMENEMRALNIGEDDIATMLMTIYWVLNTSTRKAAFWLLSYILHTPSLILVIRNETKPAFNNSDGKLNLDYIHNQCPQLNAMWNEMIRMSASAALVRFITADTVIGGKVLRRGNRLLIPFRQLHFDKSVFGETADSFDHERFLEMKPSLTQSGTWRPFGGGGTMCPGRHAAKKCVLLFVVLLLQRFDIEVDGWQSLPVADEGKPVLGIMSTRENRDLRVRVTARKTFA
;
A
#
# COMPACT_ATOMS: atom_id res chain seq x y z
N MET A 1 3.25 -34.59 -24.66
CA MET A 1 2.36 -33.49 -24.24
C MET A 1 1.62 -33.97 -23.02
N SER A 2 2.03 -33.53 -21.83
CA SER A 2 1.42 -33.99 -20.57
C SER A 2 0.02 -33.41 -20.41
N ASP A 3 -0.93 -34.25 -20.01
CA ASP A 3 -2.25 -33.87 -19.48
C ASP A 3 -2.09 -33.06 -18.18
N ALA A 4 -1.55 -31.84 -18.28
CA ALA A 4 -1.64 -30.90 -17.18
C ALA A 4 -3.14 -30.55 -17.04
N PRO A 5 -3.77 -30.79 -15.88
CA PRO A 5 -5.18 -30.47 -15.70
C PRO A 5 -5.38 -28.99 -16.01
N GLN A 6 -6.25 -28.69 -16.97
CA GLN A 6 -6.55 -27.32 -17.40
C GLN A 6 -7.18 -26.57 -16.23
N GLU A 7 -6.37 -25.78 -15.52
CA GLU A 7 -6.82 -24.95 -14.41
C GLU A 7 -7.83 -23.91 -14.95
N ARG A 8 -9.06 -23.93 -14.42
CA ARG A 8 -10.08 -22.93 -14.76
C ARG A 8 -10.03 -21.79 -13.74
N ILE A 9 -10.23 -20.57 -14.24
CA ILE A 9 -10.42 -19.39 -13.41
C ILE A 9 -11.88 -18.94 -13.57
N TYR A 10 -12.64 -18.99 -12.48
CA TYR A 10 -13.99 -18.43 -12.42
C TYR A 10 -13.88 -16.93 -12.09
N VAL A 11 -14.60 -16.08 -12.83
CA VAL A 11 -14.63 -14.64 -12.58
C VAL A 11 -16.03 -14.23 -12.14
N ILE A 12 -16.14 -13.54 -11.01
CA ILE A 12 -17.41 -12.99 -10.52
C ILE A 12 -17.34 -11.48 -10.40
N THR A 13 -18.37 -10.80 -10.92
CA THR A 13 -18.46 -9.33 -10.96
C THR A 13 -19.77 -8.80 -10.40
N LYS A 14 -20.76 -9.65 -10.12
CA LYS A 14 -22.04 -9.22 -9.55
C LYS A 14 -21.90 -8.98 -8.03
N PRO A 15 -22.34 -7.84 -7.48
CA PRO A 15 -22.16 -7.52 -6.06
C PRO A 15 -22.68 -8.59 -5.09
N LYS A 16 -23.83 -9.21 -5.40
CA LYS A 16 -24.41 -10.29 -4.58
C LYS A 16 -23.50 -11.52 -4.54
N ASP A 17 -23.04 -11.99 -5.71
CA ASP A 17 -22.16 -13.15 -5.84
C ASP A 17 -20.80 -12.89 -5.16
N VAL A 18 -20.29 -11.65 -5.26
CA VAL A 18 -19.10 -11.20 -4.54
C VAL A 18 -19.31 -11.30 -3.03
N ALA A 19 -20.45 -10.82 -2.52
CA ALA A 19 -20.76 -10.92 -1.09
C ALA A 19 -20.87 -12.38 -0.61
N ASP A 20 -21.46 -13.27 -1.41
CA ASP A 20 -21.53 -14.71 -1.14
C ASP A 20 -20.12 -15.33 -1.07
N ALA A 21 -19.24 -15.00 -2.02
CA ALA A 21 -17.86 -15.47 -2.01
C ALA A 21 -17.08 -15.01 -0.76
N TYR A 22 -17.33 -13.81 -0.24
CA TYR A 22 -16.70 -13.34 1.00
C TYR A 22 -17.20 -14.05 2.26
N ARG A 23 -18.47 -14.48 2.28
CA ARG A 23 -19.04 -15.23 3.40
C ARG A 23 -18.60 -16.69 3.42
N ASN A 24 -18.30 -17.25 2.25
CA ASN A 24 -17.89 -18.64 2.11
C ASN A 24 -16.40 -18.82 2.45
N THR A 25 -16.10 -18.98 3.74
CA THR A 25 -14.74 -19.22 4.22
C THR A 25 -14.35 -20.70 4.27
N GLU A 26 -15.29 -21.60 4.04
CA GLU A 26 -15.08 -23.05 4.15
C GLU A 26 -14.52 -23.66 2.87
N SER A 27 -15.04 -23.24 1.71
CA SER A 27 -14.65 -23.80 0.40
C SER A 27 -13.81 -22.87 -0.47
N LEU A 28 -13.60 -21.63 -0.03
CA LEU A 28 -12.77 -20.64 -0.70
C LEU A 28 -11.65 -20.17 0.22
N SER A 29 -10.43 -20.60 -0.07
CA SER A 29 -9.27 -20.25 0.75
C SER A 29 -8.40 -19.20 0.07
N PHE A 30 -7.86 -18.30 0.90
CA PHE A 30 -6.86 -17.30 0.49
C PHE A 30 -5.44 -17.76 0.80
N ASN A 31 -5.29 -18.76 1.66
CA ASN A 31 -3.99 -19.16 2.20
C ASN A 31 -3.07 -19.72 1.11
N GLU A 32 -3.60 -20.45 0.13
CA GLU A 32 -2.86 -21.05 -0.98
C GLU A 32 -2.23 -19.96 -1.85
N PHE A 33 -2.93 -18.84 -2.05
CA PHE A 33 -2.36 -17.69 -2.75
C PHE A 33 -1.19 -17.09 -1.96
N VAL A 34 -1.36 -16.88 -0.65
CA VAL A 34 -0.30 -16.34 0.21
C VAL A 34 0.91 -17.28 0.25
N GLN A 35 0.70 -18.59 0.36
CA GLN A 35 1.78 -19.58 0.32
C GLN A 35 2.48 -19.63 -1.04
N ALA A 36 1.74 -19.46 -2.15
CA ALA A 36 2.36 -19.35 -3.48
C ALA A 36 3.25 -18.11 -3.58
N VAL A 37 2.82 -16.98 -3.02
CA VAL A 37 3.65 -15.77 -2.93
C VAL A 37 4.88 -16.00 -2.05
N MET A 38 4.74 -16.68 -0.90
CA MET A 38 5.87 -17.04 -0.03
C MET A 38 6.91 -17.88 -0.80
N ARG A 39 6.48 -18.92 -1.53
CA ARG A 39 7.37 -19.74 -2.37
C ARG A 39 8.05 -18.91 -3.46
N ALA A 40 7.31 -18.05 -4.15
CA ALA A 40 7.84 -17.20 -5.21
C ALA A 40 8.80 -16.10 -4.67
N CYS A 41 8.77 -15.84 -3.37
CA CYS A 41 9.71 -14.99 -2.65
C CYS A 41 10.86 -15.78 -1.99
N ASP A 42 10.95 -17.08 -2.22
CA ASP A 42 12.00 -18.00 -1.71
C ASP A 42 11.88 -18.39 -0.23
N ASN A 43 10.70 -18.29 0.38
CA ASN A 43 10.48 -18.96 1.66
C ASN A 43 10.52 -20.48 1.50
N THR A 44 11.16 -21.16 2.45
CA THR A 44 11.28 -22.62 2.46
C THR A 44 9.93 -23.29 2.77
N GLU A 45 9.72 -24.52 2.29
CA GLU A 45 8.54 -25.31 2.66
C GLU A 45 8.45 -25.54 4.18
N SER A 46 9.60 -25.69 4.86
CA SER A 46 9.65 -25.78 6.32
C SER A 46 9.12 -24.50 6.99
N CYS A 47 9.47 -23.33 6.48
CA CYS A 47 8.94 -22.06 6.97
C CYS A 47 7.43 -21.96 6.73
N ILE A 48 6.97 -22.27 5.51
CA ILE A 48 5.55 -22.25 5.17
C ILE A 48 4.76 -23.18 6.09
N GLN A 49 5.25 -24.41 6.29
CA GLN A 49 4.62 -25.37 7.19
C GLN A 49 4.58 -24.84 8.63
N ALA A 50 5.69 -24.30 9.15
CA ALA A 50 5.74 -23.73 10.50
C ALA A 50 4.77 -22.54 10.66
N MET A 51 4.70 -21.66 9.67
CA MET A 51 3.81 -20.49 9.66
C MET A 51 2.33 -20.87 9.68
N TYR A 52 1.94 -21.96 9.02
CA TYR A 52 0.54 -22.39 8.91
C TYR A 52 0.11 -23.49 9.88
N THR A 53 1.04 -24.04 10.67
CA THR A 53 0.71 -25.02 11.72
C THR A 53 0.06 -24.31 12.93
N PRO A 54 -1.05 -24.83 13.48
CA PRO A 54 -1.64 -24.32 14.72
C PRO A 54 -0.63 -24.30 15.88
N LEU A 55 -0.62 -23.22 16.66
CA LEU A 55 0.29 -23.06 17.80
C LEU A 55 -0.39 -23.38 19.14
N PRO A 56 0.37 -23.70 20.21
CA PRO A 56 -0.17 -23.84 21.56
C PRO A 56 -0.94 -22.60 22.01
N ARG A 57 -2.00 -22.80 22.80
CA ARG A 57 -2.87 -21.71 23.29
C ARG A 57 -2.18 -20.83 24.34
N ASP A 58 -1.24 -21.42 25.06
CA ASP A 58 -0.47 -20.88 26.18
C ASP A 58 0.96 -20.47 25.78
N LYS A 59 1.22 -20.28 24.48
CA LYS A 59 2.54 -19.83 24.01
C LYS A 59 2.93 -18.46 24.60
N ALA A 60 4.23 -18.25 24.81
CA ALA A 60 4.79 -16.94 25.14
C ALA A 60 4.67 -15.97 23.95
N GLY A 61 4.76 -14.65 24.19
CA GLY A 61 4.68 -13.62 23.15
C GLY A 61 3.26 -13.10 22.91
N PHE A 62 2.87 -12.91 21.66
CA PHE A 62 1.54 -12.44 21.28
C PHE A 62 0.47 -13.48 21.67
N ALA A 63 -0.59 -13.01 22.34
CA ALA A 63 -1.63 -13.88 22.90
C ALA A 63 -2.34 -14.71 21.81
N ASN A 64 -2.51 -16.01 22.05
CA ASN A 64 -3.14 -16.94 21.11
C ASN A 64 -4.15 -17.92 21.77
N PRO A 65 -5.17 -17.43 22.51
CA PRO A 65 -6.10 -18.31 23.23
C PRO A 65 -6.90 -19.25 22.30
N GLN A 66 -6.98 -18.95 21.00
CA GLN A 66 -7.67 -19.80 20.01
C GLN A 66 -6.77 -20.83 19.31
N GLY A 67 -5.47 -20.89 19.62
CA GLY A 67 -4.54 -21.86 19.02
C GLY A 67 -4.37 -21.68 17.51
N LYS A 68 -4.38 -20.43 17.03
CA LYS A 68 -4.20 -20.09 15.62
C LYS A 68 -2.76 -20.27 15.17
N SER A 69 -2.56 -20.41 13.86
CA SER A 69 -1.23 -20.44 13.25
C SER A 69 -0.54 -19.07 13.24
N LEU A 70 0.79 -19.03 13.15
CA LEU A 70 1.54 -17.78 13.09
C LEU A 70 1.15 -16.92 11.88
N ALA A 71 0.80 -17.51 10.72
CA ALA A 71 0.30 -16.75 9.57
C ALA A 71 -0.98 -15.97 9.89
N THR A 72 -1.88 -16.56 10.70
CA THR A 72 -3.09 -15.87 11.16
C THR A 72 -2.76 -14.81 12.20
N LEU A 73 -1.85 -15.12 13.13
CA LEU A 73 -1.41 -14.17 14.16
C LEU A 73 -0.65 -12.99 13.54
N ALA A 74 0.18 -13.19 12.52
CA ALA A 74 0.90 -12.13 11.81
C ALA A 74 -0.08 -11.07 11.29
N ARG A 75 -1.21 -11.48 10.70
CA ARG A 75 -2.26 -10.55 10.32
C ARG A 75 -2.88 -9.82 11.52
N GLN A 76 -3.11 -10.52 12.64
CA GLN A 76 -3.67 -9.90 13.86
C GLN A 76 -2.70 -8.90 14.50
N MET A 77 -1.41 -9.23 14.55
CA MET A 77 -0.34 -8.34 14.99
C MET A 77 -0.24 -7.11 14.09
N HIS A 78 -0.36 -7.29 12.76
CA HIS A 78 -0.33 -6.17 11.84
C HIS A 78 -1.55 -5.25 12.00
N ILE A 79 -2.74 -5.82 12.23
CA ILE A 79 -3.92 -5.05 12.62
C ILE A 79 -3.69 -4.33 13.94
N HIS A 80 -3.11 -4.98 14.95
CA HIS A 80 -2.80 -4.35 16.24
C HIS A 80 -1.89 -3.12 16.07
N GLN A 81 -0.89 -3.20 15.19
CA GLN A 81 -0.01 -2.07 14.86
C GLN A 81 -0.72 -0.95 14.09
N LEU A 82 -1.64 -1.29 13.18
CA LEU A 82 -2.16 -0.37 12.16
C LEU A 82 -3.58 0.14 12.39
N TYR A 83 -4.30 -0.42 13.37
CA TYR A 83 -5.62 0.08 13.76
C TYR A 83 -5.48 1.37 14.59
N PRO A 84 -6.46 2.30 14.54
CA PRO A 84 -6.44 3.51 15.36
C PRO A 84 -6.08 3.25 16.82
N GLY A 85 -5.05 3.95 17.29
CA GLY A 85 -4.42 3.77 18.60
C GLY A 85 -2.91 4.00 18.55
N LYS A 86 -2.24 3.74 19.68
CA LYS A 86 -0.82 4.09 19.90
C LYS A 86 0.14 3.60 18.81
N GLY A 87 -0.10 2.41 18.25
CA GLY A 87 0.72 1.84 17.18
C GLY A 87 0.63 2.65 15.89
N LEU A 88 -0.58 3.05 15.49
CA LEU A 88 -0.79 3.87 14.30
C LEU A 88 -0.29 5.31 14.53
N ASP A 89 -0.53 5.88 15.71
CA ASP A 89 -0.10 7.23 16.07
C ASP A 89 1.44 7.34 16.10
N PHE A 90 2.13 6.26 16.48
CA PHE A 90 3.58 6.15 16.36
C PHE A 90 4.03 6.28 14.90
N LEU A 91 3.46 5.49 13.99
CA LEU A 91 3.82 5.53 12.56
C LEU A 91 3.56 6.92 11.96
N GLU A 92 2.40 7.49 12.27
CA GLU A 92 2.01 8.80 11.76
C GLU A 92 2.98 9.90 12.22
N ARG A 93 3.39 9.87 13.49
CA ARG A 93 4.40 10.81 14.01
C ARG A 93 5.76 10.61 13.35
N THR A 94 6.21 9.37 13.14
CA THR A 94 7.48 9.10 12.44
C THR A 94 7.45 9.61 11.00
N PHE A 95 6.31 9.51 10.31
CA PHE A 95 6.11 10.11 8.99
C PHE A 95 6.17 11.64 9.05
N LEU A 96 5.47 12.28 10.00
CA LEU A 96 5.51 13.72 10.19
C LEU A 96 6.94 14.22 10.43
N GLU A 97 7.68 13.61 11.35
CA GLU A 97 9.08 13.96 11.64
C GLU A 97 9.98 13.80 10.40
N TRP A 98 9.76 12.74 9.60
CA TRP A 98 10.48 12.55 8.35
C TRP A 98 10.20 13.67 7.35
N PHE A 99 8.93 14.06 7.20
CA PHE A 99 8.49 15.12 6.30
C PHE A 99 8.96 16.50 6.77
N ASP A 100 8.91 16.80 8.06
CA ASP A 100 9.34 18.08 8.65
C ASP A 100 10.79 18.42 8.29
N VAL A 101 11.68 17.43 8.37
CA VAL A 101 13.11 17.63 8.09
C VAL A 101 13.40 17.80 6.59
N ARG A 102 12.61 17.16 5.71
CA ARG A 102 12.97 17.01 4.28
C ARG A 102 12.10 17.81 3.32
N MET A 103 10.90 18.19 3.73
CA MET A 103 9.94 18.86 2.87
C MET A 103 10.11 20.39 2.98
N ASN A 104 11.26 20.89 2.51
CA ASN A 104 11.57 22.31 2.36
C ASN A 104 12.43 22.55 1.10
N MET A 105 12.49 23.79 0.61
CA MET A 105 13.18 24.12 -0.65
C MET A 105 14.68 23.81 -0.63
N GLU A 106 15.38 24.02 0.49
CA GLU A 106 16.82 23.72 0.60
C GLU A 106 17.08 22.21 0.37
N LYS A 107 16.28 21.35 1.01
CA LYS A 107 16.40 19.90 0.87
C LYS A 107 15.91 19.39 -0.47
N LEU A 108 14.89 20.00 -1.08
CA LEU A 108 14.50 19.68 -2.45
C LEU A 108 15.62 20.02 -3.45
N HIS A 109 16.23 21.19 -3.30
CA HIS A 109 17.29 21.64 -4.19
C HIS A 109 18.56 20.79 -4.06
N SER A 110 19.00 20.49 -2.83
CA SER A 110 20.25 19.75 -2.58
C SER A 110 20.09 18.22 -2.59
N GLY A 111 18.92 17.70 -2.23
CA GLY A 111 18.71 16.27 -1.92
C GLY A 111 17.98 15.46 -2.98
N CYS A 112 17.16 16.08 -3.85
CA CYS A 112 16.40 15.35 -4.87
C CYS A 112 17.27 15.07 -6.09
N SER A 113 18.05 13.98 -6.06
CA SER A 113 18.95 13.57 -7.15
C SER A 113 18.26 13.45 -8.53
N TYR A 114 16.94 13.17 -8.54
CA TYR A 114 16.09 13.02 -9.72
C TYR A 114 15.44 14.33 -10.22
N ALA A 115 15.73 15.48 -9.60
CA ALA A 115 15.26 16.76 -10.13
C ALA A 115 15.86 17.03 -11.52
N THR A 116 15.00 17.37 -12.48
CA THR A 116 15.38 17.66 -13.88
C THR A 116 15.85 19.11 -14.07
N LYS A 117 15.47 20.02 -13.17
CA LYS A 117 15.89 21.42 -13.16
C LYS A 117 16.00 21.92 -11.72
N ARG A 118 17.00 22.74 -11.45
CA ARG A 118 17.25 23.37 -10.14
C ARG A 118 17.74 24.80 -10.39
N ASP A 119 16.87 25.77 -10.17
CA ASP A 119 17.23 27.19 -10.16
C ASP A 119 17.02 27.76 -8.74
N ASP A 120 17.53 28.96 -8.50
CA ASP A 120 17.50 29.62 -7.18
C ASP A 120 16.08 29.78 -6.57
N GLY A 121 15.03 29.71 -7.38
CA GLY A 121 13.63 29.86 -6.95
C GLY A 121 12.71 28.67 -7.22
N ASP A 122 13.10 27.74 -8.10
CA ASP A 122 12.24 26.62 -8.50
C ASP A 122 13.01 25.30 -8.69
N VAL A 123 12.32 24.20 -8.39
CA VAL A 123 12.80 22.84 -8.65
C VAL A 123 11.77 22.14 -9.52
N VAL A 124 12.20 21.56 -10.65
CA VAL A 124 11.36 20.70 -11.48
C VAL A 124 11.76 19.26 -11.28
N LEU A 125 10.79 18.40 -10.97
CA LEU A 125 11.05 16.99 -10.67
C LEU A 125 9.89 16.07 -11.10
N PRO A 126 10.17 14.77 -11.35
CA PRO A 126 9.16 13.74 -11.59
C PRO A 126 8.34 13.42 -10.34
N LEU A 127 7.01 13.52 -10.43
CA LEU A 127 6.09 13.40 -9.29
C LEU A 127 6.00 11.98 -8.72
N MET A 128 5.94 10.95 -9.56
CA MET A 128 5.90 9.55 -9.09
C MET A 128 7.20 9.20 -8.40
N GLU A 129 8.34 9.62 -8.95
CA GLU A 129 9.64 9.39 -8.33
C GLU A 129 9.74 10.11 -6.97
N TRP A 130 9.28 11.37 -6.86
CA TRP A 130 9.24 12.09 -5.59
C TRP A 130 8.34 11.42 -4.55
N CYS A 131 7.12 11.03 -4.95
CA CYS A 131 6.20 10.30 -4.08
C CYS A 131 6.82 8.97 -3.61
N SER A 132 7.50 8.26 -4.51
CA SER A 132 8.18 7.00 -4.22
C SER A 132 9.29 7.20 -3.21
N ASP A 133 10.23 8.12 -3.48
CA ASP A 133 11.35 8.41 -2.60
C ASP A 133 10.92 8.79 -1.18
N PHE A 134 9.98 9.73 -1.04
CA PHE A 134 9.55 10.21 0.26
C PHE A 134 8.76 9.17 1.05
N LEU A 135 7.78 8.50 0.42
CA LEU A 135 6.88 7.60 1.13
C LEU A 135 7.51 6.24 1.42
N ILE A 136 8.36 5.72 0.52
CA ILE A 136 9.10 4.48 0.77
C ILE A 136 10.11 4.70 1.90
N SER A 137 10.86 5.82 1.87
CA SER A 137 11.83 6.12 2.93
C SER A 137 11.16 6.33 4.29
N ALA A 138 10.03 7.04 4.33
CA ALA A 138 9.25 7.22 5.55
C ALA A 138 8.71 5.88 6.08
N GLY A 139 8.17 5.02 5.20
CA GLY A 139 7.68 3.70 5.55
C GLY A 139 8.79 2.79 6.07
N GLN A 140 9.92 2.77 5.38
CA GLN A 140 11.14 2.05 5.79
C GLN A 140 11.56 2.47 7.19
N ARG A 141 11.71 3.77 7.44
CA ARG A 141 12.07 4.30 8.77
C ARG A 141 11.06 3.91 9.83
N ALA A 142 9.78 4.05 9.53
CA ALA A 142 8.71 3.77 10.49
C ALA A 142 8.63 2.29 10.89
N TYR A 143 9.01 1.36 10.01
CA TYR A 143 8.97 -0.08 10.29
C TYR A 143 10.30 -0.65 10.77
N PHE A 144 11.43 -0.09 10.37
CA PHE A 144 12.75 -0.69 10.55
C PHE A 144 13.77 0.27 11.15
N GLY A 145 13.34 1.44 11.64
CA GLY A 145 14.24 2.47 12.16
C GLY A 145 15.15 3.06 11.09
N ASP A 146 16.14 3.85 11.53
CA ASP A 146 17.13 4.45 10.63
C ASP A 146 18.18 3.40 10.18
N GLU A 147 18.32 2.30 10.93
CA GLU A 147 19.34 1.28 10.77
C GLU A 147 19.24 0.54 9.42
N LEU A 148 18.03 0.23 8.93
CA LEU A 148 17.87 -0.44 7.63
C LEU A 148 18.38 0.44 6.47
N GLY A 149 18.17 1.76 6.55
CA GLY A 149 18.70 2.70 5.54
C GLY A 149 20.21 2.88 5.62
N GLN A 150 20.80 2.72 6.80
CA GLN A 150 22.26 2.75 7.00
C GLN A 150 22.95 1.49 6.47
N ILE A 151 22.25 0.34 6.48
CA ILE A 151 22.74 -0.92 5.91
C ILE A 151 22.88 -0.82 4.39
N ASP A 152 21.87 -0.27 3.72
CA ASP A 152 21.87 -0.06 2.28
C ASP A 152 21.03 1.16 1.88
N GLY A 153 21.72 2.23 1.46
CA GLY A 153 21.08 3.48 1.03
C GLY A 153 20.36 3.40 -0.32
N ASN A 154 20.47 2.29 -1.06
CA ASN A 154 19.82 2.11 -2.36
C ASN A 154 18.49 1.36 -2.27
N LEU A 155 18.05 0.94 -1.07
CA LEU A 155 16.86 0.09 -0.92
C LEU A 155 15.58 0.68 -1.52
N VAL A 156 15.41 1.99 -1.45
CA VAL A 156 14.27 2.69 -2.05
C VAL A 156 14.22 2.46 -3.57
N ARG A 157 15.37 2.58 -4.24
CA ARG A 157 15.49 2.40 -5.70
C ARG A 157 15.29 0.94 -6.08
N GLU A 158 15.90 0.02 -5.33
CA GLU A 158 15.72 -1.42 -5.56
C GLU A 158 14.27 -1.86 -5.30
N PHE A 159 13.61 -1.26 -4.31
CA PHE A 159 12.20 -1.51 -4.06
C PHE A 159 11.31 -1.07 -5.23
N VAL A 160 11.53 0.12 -5.80
CA VAL A 160 10.75 0.58 -6.96
C VAL A 160 10.91 -0.39 -8.13
N LYS A 161 12.14 -0.83 -8.45
CA LYS A 161 12.40 -1.83 -9.50
C LYS A 161 11.67 -3.15 -9.24
N PHE A 162 11.80 -3.68 -8.02
CA PHE A 162 11.10 -4.89 -7.60
C PHE A 162 9.57 -4.72 -7.74
N ASP A 163 9.01 -3.62 -7.24
CA ASP A 163 7.56 -3.40 -7.22
C ASP A 163 6.96 -3.25 -8.63
N GLU A 164 7.63 -2.54 -9.55
CA GLU A 164 7.18 -2.41 -10.95
C GLU A 164 7.24 -3.75 -11.72
N LEU A 165 8.08 -4.69 -11.27
CA LEU A 165 8.19 -6.04 -11.83
C LEU A 165 7.49 -7.12 -10.99
N SER A 166 6.88 -6.74 -9.87
CA SER A 166 6.33 -7.69 -8.88
C SER A 166 5.15 -8.52 -9.42
N TRP A 167 4.53 -8.10 -10.51
CA TRP A 167 3.57 -8.90 -11.27
C TRP A 167 4.13 -10.25 -11.70
N GLN A 168 5.45 -10.37 -11.90
CA GLN A 168 6.14 -11.62 -12.19
C GLN A 168 6.05 -12.62 -11.04
N VAL A 169 6.02 -12.15 -9.79
CA VAL A 169 5.77 -12.98 -8.60
C VAL A 169 4.34 -13.52 -8.62
N LEU A 170 3.37 -12.65 -8.91
CA LEU A 170 1.94 -13.00 -8.90
C LEU A 170 1.58 -14.07 -9.95
N TYR A 171 2.28 -14.06 -11.09
CA TYR A 171 2.08 -14.99 -12.19
C TYR A 171 3.06 -16.17 -12.17
N GLN A 172 3.92 -16.28 -11.14
CA GLN A 172 4.93 -17.33 -11.01
C GLN A 172 5.79 -17.46 -12.28
N TYR A 173 6.25 -16.31 -12.79
CA TYR A 173 7.03 -16.27 -14.02
C TYR A 173 8.29 -17.14 -13.91
N PRO A 174 8.69 -17.85 -14.98
CA PRO A 174 9.90 -18.67 -14.96
C PRO A 174 11.13 -17.86 -14.56
N GLU A 175 11.99 -18.47 -13.74
CA GLU A 175 13.14 -17.77 -13.13
C GLU A 175 14.04 -17.09 -14.15
N LEU A 176 14.25 -17.74 -15.30
CA LEU A 176 15.05 -17.24 -16.42
C LEU A 176 14.55 -15.88 -16.95
N LEU A 177 13.25 -15.60 -16.85
CA LEU A 177 12.62 -14.38 -17.36
C LEU A 177 12.41 -13.31 -16.29
N ALA A 178 12.68 -13.64 -15.01
CA ALA A 178 12.41 -12.78 -13.86
C ALA A 178 13.70 -12.23 -13.22
N GLY A 179 14.82 -12.24 -13.95
CA GLY A 179 16.14 -11.96 -13.40
C GLY A 179 16.31 -10.55 -12.81
N GLU A 180 15.72 -9.53 -13.40
CA GLU A 180 15.78 -8.16 -12.86
C GLU A 180 14.98 -8.03 -11.55
N MET A 181 13.74 -8.51 -11.54
CA MET A 181 12.89 -8.53 -10.35
C MET A 181 13.57 -9.29 -9.20
N LYS A 182 14.09 -10.48 -9.48
CA LYS A 182 14.80 -11.31 -8.50
C LYS A 182 16.03 -10.60 -7.94
N ARG A 183 16.88 -10.01 -8.79
CA ARG A 183 18.07 -9.26 -8.30
C ARG A 183 17.68 -8.15 -7.33
N SER A 184 16.66 -7.36 -7.63
CA SER A 184 16.20 -6.30 -6.74
C SER A 184 15.58 -6.85 -5.45
N ARG A 185 14.79 -7.92 -5.53
CA ARG A 185 14.26 -8.65 -4.35
C ARG A 185 15.40 -9.16 -3.45
N ASP A 186 16.42 -9.77 -4.04
CA ASP A 186 17.54 -10.37 -3.32
C ASP A 186 18.42 -9.31 -2.64
N VAL A 187 18.54 -8.10 -3.20
CA VAL A 187 19.17 -6.96 -2.51
C VAL A 187 18.40 -6.60 -1.24
N ILE A 188 17.07 -6.47 -1.34
CA ILE A 188 16.21 -6.12 -0.21
C ILE A 188 16.26 -7.21 0.87
N GLN A 189 16.17 -8.49 0.50
CA GLN A 189 16.27 -9.62 1.42
C GLN A 189 17.62 -9.66 2.14
N ARG A 190 18.74 -9.43 1.42
CA ARG A 190 20.07 -9.37 2.05
C ARG A 190 20.20 -8.24 3.05
N ALA A 191 19.64 -7.06 2.76
CA ALA A 191 19.65 -5.95 3.71
C ALA A 191 18.79 -6.25 4.95
N LEU A 192 17.60 -6.82 4.77
CA LEU A 192 16.75 -7.24 5.87
C LEU A 192 17.36 -8.36 6.71
N LYS A 193 18.11 -9.28 6.11
CA LYS A 193 18.89 -10.30 6.83
C LYS A 193 19.95 -9.64 7.71
N LYS A 194 20.73 -8.70 7.16
CA LYS A 194 21.70 -7.92 7.96
C LYS A 194 21.01 -7.15 9.09
N TYR A 195 19.82 -6.60 8.84
CA TYR A 195 19.04 -5.87 9.84
C TYR A 195 18.65 -6.77 11.03
N ILE A 196 18.09 -7.96 10.80
CA ILE A 196 17.71 -8.87 11.89
C ILE A 196 18.90 -9.49 12.62
N GLN A 197 20.09 -9.47 12.01
CA GLN A 197 21.36 -9.87 12.62
C GLN A 197 21.91 -8.80 13.57
N LEU A 198 21.46 -7.55 13.47
CA LEU A 198 21.78 -6.53 14.47
C LEU A 198 21.08 -6.88 15.80
N PRO A 199 21.76 -6.72 16.95
CA PRO A 199 21.12 -6.83 18.25
C PRO A 199 19.90 -5.92 18.34
N GLN A 200 18.76 -6.42 18.86
CA GLN A 200 17.53 -5.61 18.99
C GLN A 200 17.70 -4.35 19.87
N SER A 201 18.74 -4.29 20.70
CA SER A 201 19.13 -3.11 21.48
C SER A 201 19.76 -2.01 20.64
N GLN A 202 20.33 -2.35 19.48
CA GLN A 202 20.91 -1.40 18.52
C GLN A 202 19.87 -0.94 17.48
N ARG A 203 18.66 -1.50 17.50
CA ARG A 203 17.57 -1.15 16.58
C ARG A 203 16.52 -0.33 17.33
N SER A 204 16.42 0.95 16.97
CA SER A 204 15.60 1.93 17.68
C SER A 204 14.64 2.64 16.73
N GLY A 205 13.45 3.00 17.23
CA GLY A 205 12.46 3.71 16.41
C GLY A 205 11.75 2.85 15.35
N GLU A 206 11.84 1.53 15.43
CA GLU A 206 11.09 0.61 14.57
C GLU A 206 9.67 0.34 15.11
N ALA A 207 8.77 -0.07 14.22
CA ALA A 207 7.42 -0.48 14.60
C ALA A 207 7.46 -1.72 15.52
N TRP A 208 6.56 -1.76 16.51
CA TRP A 208 6.39 -2.92 17.39
C TRP A 208 6.18 -4.21 16.60
N PHE A 209 5.41 -4.14 15.50
CA PHE A 209 5.14 -5.28 14.62
C PHE A 209 6.41 -5.98 14.12
N THR A 210 7.45 -5.22 13.78
CA THR A 210 8.70 -5.78 13.23
C THR A 210 9.39 -6.68 14.25
N LYS A 211 9.59 -6.19 15.49
CA LYS A 211 10.15 -7.00 16.59
C LYS A 211 9.24 -8.17 16.95
N ALA A 212 7.93 -7.94 17.02
CA ALA A 212 6.96 -8.98 17.37
C ALA A 212 6.99 -10.13 16.36
N MET A 213 6.97 -9.82 15.05
CA MET A 213 7.04 -10.81 13.99
C MET A 213 8.36 -11.60 14.03
N GLU A 214 9.49 -10.92 14.17
CA GLU A 214 10.79 -11.58 14.30
C GLU A 214 10.82 -12.54 15.51
N ASN A 215 10.38 -12.08 16.68
CA ASN A 215 10.38 -12.87 17.90
C ASN A 215 9.51 -14.12 17.79
N GLU A 216 8.31 -13.99 17.21
CA GLU A 216 7.42 -15.12 16.97
C GLU A 216 8.02 -16.14 15.99
N MET A 217 8.67 -15.67 14.92
CA MET A 217 9.33 -16.57 13.97
C MET A 217 10.55 -17.27 14.58
N ARG A 218 11.36 -16.57 15.37
CA ARG A 218 12.51 -17.15 16.09
C ARG A 218 12.05 -18.18 17.12
N ALA A 219 10.92 -17.96 17.81
CA ALA A 219 10.33 -18.93 18.73
C ALA A 219 9.90 -20.24 18.05
N LEU A 220 9.67 -20.23 16.74
CA LEU A 220 9.39 -21.42 15.93
C LEU A 220 10.66 -22.03 15.28
N ASN A 221 11.85 -21.55 15.64
CA ASN A 221 13.12 -21.93 15.04
C ASN A 221 13.18 -21.68 13.52
N ILE A 222 12.45 -20.69 13.02
CA ILE A 222 12.55 -20.29 11.61
C ILE A 222 13.89 -19.58 11.38
N GLY A 223 14.60 -19.98 10.32
CA GLY A 223 15.91 -19.46 9.97
C GLY A 223 15.89 -18.00 9.50
N GLU A 224 17.05 -17.34 9.57
CA GLU A 224 17.18 -15.91 9.27
C GLU A 224 16.84 -15.55 7.82
N ASP A 225 17.14 -16.42 6.86
CA ASP A 225 16.79 -16.22 5.45
C ASP A 225 15.26 -16.16 5.25
N ASP A 226 14.54 -17.05 5.94
CA ASP A 226 13.07 -17.07 5.91
C ASP A 226 12.45 -15.88 6.64
N ILE A 227 13.03 -15.46 7.77
CA ILE A 227 12.61 -14.25 8.48
C ILE A 227 12.82 -13.01 7.61
N ALA A 228 14.00 -12.85 7.01
CA ALA A 228 14.31 -11.74 6.12
C ALA A 228 13.36 -11.70 4.91
N THR A 229 13.05 -12.87 4.35
CA THR A 229 12.06 -12.99 3.27
C THR A 229 10.66 -12.59 3.71
N MET A 230 10.21 -13.03 4.89
CA MET A 230 8.92 -12.59 5.44
C MET A 230 8.89 -11.09 5.67
N LEU A 231 9.94 -10.49 6.23
CA LEU A 231 10.03 -9.04 6.40
C LEU A 231 10.08 -8.30 5.04
N MET A 232 10.65 -8.90 3.99
CA MET A 232 10.62 -8.34 2.64
C MET A 232 9.19 -8.28 2.11
N THR A 233 8.36 -9.31 2.33
CA THR A 233 6.94 -9.26 1.96
C THR A 233 6.19 -8.16 2.72
N ILE A 234 6.55 -7.89 3.98
CA ILE A 234 6.00 -6.77 4.76
C ILE A 234 6.46 -5.43 4.20
N TYR A 235 7.75 -5.30 3.87
CA TYR A 235 8.31 -4.12 3.21
C TYR A 235 7.60 -3.85 1.88
N TRP A 236 7.23 -4.90 1.14
CA TRP A 236 6.49 -4.78 -0.11
C TRP A 236 5.07 -4.26 0.07
N VAL A 237 4.26 -4.89 0.92
CA VAL A 237 2.86 -4.49 1.12
C VAL A 237 2.72 -3.12 1.77
N LEU A 238 3.71 -2.70 2.56
CA LEU A 238 3.79 -1.37 3.18
C LEU A 238 3.90 -0.24 2.14
N ASN A 239 4.75 -0.45 1.13
CA ASN A 239 5.25 0.64 0.29
C ASN A 239 4.62 0.70 -1.11
N THR A 240 4.07 -0.41 -1.61
CA THR A 240 3.58 -0.50 -3.01
C THR A 240 2.45 0.49 -3.32
N SER A 241 1.45 0.60 -2.45
CA SER A 241 0.21 1.36 -2.74
C SER A 241 0.27 2.82 -2.33
N THR A 242 0.97 3.17 -1.25
CA THR A 242 0.99 4.52 -0.68
C THR A 242 1.62 5.54 -1.64
N ARG A 243 2.76 5.21 -2.26
CA ARG A 243 3.43 6.06 -3.24
C ARG A 243 2.55 6.36 -4.47
N LYS A 244 1.89 5.33 -5.00
CA LYS A 244 1.01 5.43 -6.17
C LYS A 244 -0.27 6.20 -5.84
N ALA A 245 -0.83 5.98 -4.65
CA ALA A 245 -2.00 6.72 -4.17
C ALA A 245 -1.71 8.23 -4.05
N ALA A 246 -0.56 8.61 -3.49
CA ALA A 246 -0.14 10.01 -3.41
C ALA A 246 0.04 10.63 -4.81
N PHE A 247 0.72 9.91 -5.71
CA PHE A 247 0.89 10.33 -7.10
C PHE A 247 -0.45 10.59 -7.81
N TRP A 248 -1.40 9.65 -7.73
CA TRP A 248 -2.69 9.81 -8.40
C TRP A 248 -3.51 10.95 -7.80
N LEU A 249 -3.55 11.06 -6.47
CA LEU A 249 -4.26 12.14 -5.79
C LEU A 249 -3.71 13.50 -6.19
N LEU A 250 -2.39 13.67 -6.17
CA LEU A 250 -1.72 14.90 -6.61
C LEU A 250 -1.93 15.14 -8.10
N SER A 251 -1.90 14.12 -8.94
CA SER A 251 -2.16 14.28 -10.38
C SER A 251 -3.56 14.84 -10.64
N TYR A 252 -4.59 14.35 -9.97
CA TYR A 252 -5.95 14.90 -10.11
C TYR A 252 -6.06 16.34 -9.60
N ILE A 253 -5.44 16.64 -8.46
CA ILE A 253 -5.42 17.98 -7.86
C ILE A 253 -4.70 18.98 -8.78
N LEU A 254 -3.52 18.64 -9.28
CA LEU A 254 -2.68 19.54 -10.07
C LEU A 254 -3.25 19.80 -11.47
N HIS A 255 -4.03 18.86 -12.02
CA HIS A 255 -4.78 19.10 -13.27
C HIS A 255 -6.08 19.88 -13.05
N THR A 256 -6.46 20.14 -11.79
CA THR A 256 -7.60 21.00 -11.42
C THR A 256 -7.14 22.03 -10.38
N PRO A 257 -6.33 23.03 -10.76
CA PRO A 257 -5.59 23.87 -9.81
C PRO A 257 -6.46 24.60 -8.76
N SER A 258 -7.74 24.85 -9.04
CA SER A 258 -8.69 25.40 -8.07
C SER A 258 -8.83 24.52 -6.81
N LEU A 259 -8.63 23.21 -6.92
CA LEU A 259 -8.68 22.28 -5.78
C LEU A 259 -7.56 22.49 -4.77
N ILE A 260 -6.42 23.06 -5.19
CA ILE A 260 -5.33 23.40 -4.26
C ILE A 260 -5.82 24.40 -3.21
N LEU A 261 -6.60 25.42 -3.63
CA LEU A 261 -7.18 26.40 -2.70
C LEU A 261 -8.25 25.78 -1.80
N VAL A 262 -9.06 24.87 -2.33
CA VAL A 262 -10.06 24.13 -1.54
C VAL A 262 -9.38 23.35 -0.42
N ILE A 263 -8.35 22.56 -0.73
CA ILE A 263 -7.62 21.75 0.25
C ILE A 263 -6.88 22.64 1.26
N ARG A 264 -6.24 23.72 0.78
CA ARG A 264 -5.53 24.66 1.66
C ARG A 264 -6.47 25.32 2.67
N ASN A 265 -7.65 25.76 2.22
CA ASN A 265 -8.64 26.37 3.09
C ASN A 265 -9.25 25.36 4.07
N GLU A 266 -9.60 24.16 3.58
CA GLU A 266 -10.16 23.10 4.41
C GLU A 266 -9.18 22.66 5.51
N THR A 267 -7.88 22.57 5.20
CA THR A 267 -6.87 22.08 6.15
C THR A 267 -6.23 23.19 6.98
N LYS A 268 -6.50 24.47 6.69
CA LYS A 268 -5.92 25.62 7.41
C LYS A 268 -6.05 25.52 8.93
N PRO A 269 -7.21 25.15 9.50
CA PRO A 269 -7.34 25.10 10.96
C PRO A 269 -6.43 24.08 11.63
N ALA A 270 -5.95 23.05 10.92
CA ALA A 270 -5.00 22.09 11.47
C ALA A 270 -3.65 22.71 11.83
N PHE A 271 -3.29 23.84 11.22
CA PHE A 271 -2.01 24.52 11.41
C PHE A 271 -2.08 25.65 12.46
N ASN A 272 -3.27 25.97 12.96
CA ASN A 272 -3.52 27.12 13.84
C ASN A 272 -3.62 26.74 15.33
N ASN A 273 -3.02 25.63 15.75
CA ASN A 273 -3.02 25.23 17.16
C ASN A 273 -2.18 26.19 18.01
N SER A 274 -2.63 26.41 19.25
CA SER A 274 -1.99 27.30 20.21
C SER A 274 -0.59 26.85 20.65
N ASP A 275 -0.27 25.57 20.52
CA ASP A 275 1.05 24.99 20.84
C ASP A 275 2.00 24.92 19.62
N GLY A 276 1.57 25.44 18.46
CA GLY A 276 2.32 25.41 17.20
C GLY A 276 2.45 24.02 16.57
N LYS A 277 1.81 22.98 17.12
CA LYS A 277 1.85 21.62 16.57
C LYS A 277 0.71 21.37 15.60
N LEU A 278 1.00 20.60 14.56
CA LEU A 278 -0.01 20.19 13.58
C LEU A 278 -1.12 19.35 14.23
N ASN A 279 -2.38 19.73 14.03
CA ASN A 279 -3.53 18.94 14.45
C ASN A 279 -3.81 17.80 13.47
N LEU A 280 -3.20 16.64 13.70
CA LEU A 280 -3.39 15.46 12.87
C LEU A 280 -4.84 14.95 12.88
N ASP A 281 -5.52 15.02 14.03
CA ASP A 281 -6.91 14.59 14.16
C ASP A 281 -7.84 15.41 13.25
N TYR A 282 -7.62 16.72 13.18
CA TYR A 282 -8.36 17.61 12.29
C TYR A 282 -8.23 17.19 10.82
N ILE A 283 -7.02 16.91 10.33
CA ILE A 283 -6.78 16.50 8.93
C ILE A 283 -7.59 15.22 8.59
N HIS A 284 -7.67 14.26 9.51
CA HIS A 284 -8.31 12.98 9.22
C HIS A 284 -9.83 13.01 9.37
N ASN A 285 -10.32 13.78 10.33
CA ASN A 285 -11.71 13.70 10.78
C ASN A 285 -12.54 14.94 10.44
N GLN A 286 -11.93 16.08 10.12
CA GLN A 286 -12.60 17.35 9.86
C GLN A 286 -12.38 17.90 8.44
N CYS A 287 -11.82 17.10 7.52
CA CYS A 287 -11.59 17.47 6.12
C CYS A 287 -12.44 16.61 5.15
N PRO A 288 -13.75 16.86 5.00
CA PRO A 288 -14.65 16.06 4.17
C PRO A 288 -14.33 16.10 2.67
N GLN A 289 -13.87 17.22 2.11
CA GLN A 289 -13.48 17.33 0.69
C GLN A 289 -12.24 16.49 0.40
N LEU A 290 -11.19 16.62 1.22
CA LEU A 290 -9.99 15.78 1.13
C LEU A 290 -10.34 14.29 1.24
N ASN A 291 -11.26 13.96 2.15
CA ASN A 291 -11.77 12.60 2.31
C ASN A 291 -12.59 12.11 1.11
N ALA A 292 -13.34 12.99 0.42
CA ALA A 292 -14.06 12.64 -0.80
C ALA A 292 -13.08 12.36 -1.95
N MET A 293 -12.10 13.25 -2.17
CA MET A 293 -11.03 13.08 -3.16
C MET A 293 -10.22 11.80 -2.95
N TRP A 294 -9.89 11.45 -1.69
CA TRP A 294 -9.23 10.17 -1.36
C TRP A 294 -10.02 8.96 -1.86
N ASN A 295 -11.33 8.93 -1.58
CA ASN A 295 -12.16 7.80 -1.99
C ASN A 295 -12.33 7.75 -3.51
N GLU A 296 -12.53 8.90 -4.16
CA GLU A 296 -12.64 8.94 -5.63
C GLU A 296 -11.33 8.55 -6.30
N MET A 297 -10.18 9.00 -5.78
CA MET A 297 -8.87 8.62 -6.31
C MET A 297 -8.66 7.11 -6.20
N ILE A 298 -9.01 6.48 -5.07
CA ILE A 298 -8.93 5.02 -4.94
C ILE A 298 -9.86 4.34 -5.94
N ARG A 299 -11.10 4.81 -6.08
CA ARG A 299 -12.08 4.25 -7.04
C ARG A 299 -11.51 4.21 -8.45
N MET A 300 -10.84 5.29 -8.86
CA MET A 300 -10.28 5.45 -10.21
C MET A 300 -8.98 4.66 -10.43
N SER A 301 -8.14 4.53 -9.41
CA SER A 301 -6.76 4.03 -9.55
C SER A 301 -6.53 2.61 -9.00
N ALA A 302 -7.46 2.07 -8.20
CA ALA A 302 -7.37 0.69 -7.71
C ALA A 302 -7.68 -0.31 -8.83
N SER A 303 -6.87 -1.36 -8.90
CA SER A 303 -7.07 -2.49 -9.81
C SER A 303 -6.71 -3.83 -9.19
N ALA A 304 -6.72 -3.92 -7.86
CA ALA A 304 -6.57 -5.17 -7.16
C ALA A 304 -7.72 -6.14 -7.48
N ALA A 305 -7.41 -7.44 -7.40
CA ALA A 305 -8.39 -8.49 -7.48
C ALA A 305 -8.27 -9.43 -6.27
N LEU A 306 -9.40 -9.96 -5.82
CA LEU A 306 -9.40 -11.07 -4.88
C LEU A 306 -9.14 -12.37 -5.63
N VAL A 307 -8.19 -13.16 -5.13
CA VAL A 307 -8.01 -14.55 -5.57
C VAL A 307 -8.41 -15.49 -4.44
N ARG A 308 -9.13 -16.57 -4.77
CA ARG A 308 -9.43 -17.68 -3.87
C ARG A 308 -9.15 -19.00 -4.57
N PHE A 309 -8.57 -19.94 -3.84
CA PHE A 309 -8.49 -21.33 -4.26
C PHE A 309 -9.73 -22.08 -3.79
N ILE A 310 -10.34 -22.87 -4.68
CA ILE A 310 -11.55 -23.62 -4.38
C ILE A 310 -11.15 -24.97 -3.78
N THR A 311 -11.30 -25.10 -2.47
CA THR A 311 -10.87 -26.28 -1.69
C THR A 311 -11.91 -27.41 -1.70
N ALA A 312 -13.18 -27.07 -1.96
CA ALA A 312 -14.29 -28.00 -2.14
C ALA A 312 -15.27 -27.45 -3.18
N ASP A 313 -15.96 -28.34 -3.92
CA ASP A 313 -17.02 -27.93 -4.84
C ASP A 313 -18.04 -27.04 -4.11
N THR A 314 -18.40 -25.91 -4.71
CA THR A 314 -19.29 -24.93 -4.10
C THR A 314 -20.22 -24.27 -5.11
N VAL A 315 -21.24 -23.56 -4.65
CA VAL A 315 -22.22 -22.88 -5.50
C VAL A 315 -22.19 -21.38 -5.26
N ILE A 316 -21.96 -20.60 -6.31
CA ILE A 316 -22.03 -19.13 -6.29
C ILE A 316 -22.83 -18.67 -7.49
N GLY A 317 -23.78 -17.74 -7.30
CA GLY A 317 -24.62 -17.23 -8.39
C GLY A 317 -25.39 -18.32 -9.14
N GLY A 318 -25.76 -19.41 -8.45
CA GLY A 318 -26.44 -20.57 -9.05
C GLY A 318 -25.55 -21.47 -9.92
N LYS A 319 -24.23 -21.27 -9.93
CA LYS A 319 -23.26 -22.07 -10.70
C LYS A 319 -22.37 -22.88 -9.79
N VAL A 320 -22.03 -24.11 -10.20
CA VAL A 320 -21.08 -24.97 -9.48
C VAL A 320 -19.65 -24.58 -9.84
N LEU A 321 -18.88 -24.17 -8.83
CA LEU A 321 -17.45 -23.89 -8.89
C LEU A 321 -16.72 -25.13 -8.39
N ARG A 322 -15.91 -25.74 -9.26
CA ARG A 322 -15.25 -27.03 -8.97
C ARG A 322 -13.97 -26.86 -8.17
N ARG A 323 -13.74 -27.77 -7.21
CA ARG A 323 -12.51 -27.92 -6.45
C ARG A 323 -11.28 -27.95 -7.37
N GLY A 324 -10.17 -27.40 -6.89
CA GLY A 324 -8.88 -27.39 -7.59
C GLY A 324 -8.72 -26.25 -8.60
N ASN A 325 -9.70 -25.34 -8.67
CA ASN A 325 -9.70 -24.17 -9.55
C ASN A 325 -9.61 -22.88 -8.74
N ARG A 326 -9.48 -21.74 -9.44
CA ARG A 326 -9.43 -20.42 -8.80
C ARG A 326 -10.71 -19.62 -9.04
N LEU A 327 -11.06 -18.79 -8.06
CA LEU A 327 -12.04 -17.73 -8.17
C LEU A 327 -11.33 -16.38 -8.15
N LEU A 328 -11.66 -15.52 -9.10
CA LEU A 328 -11.16 -14.16 -9.24
C LEU A 328 -12.31 -13.15 -9.08
N ILE A 329 -12.11 -12.15 -8.23
CA ILE A 329 -13.03 -11.01 -8.06
C ILE A 329 -12.27 -9.73 -8.40
N PRO A 330 -12.38 -9.21 -9.63
CA PRO A 330 -11.70 -7.97 -9.98
C PRO A 330 -12.51 -6.78 -9.42
N PHE A 331 -11.90 -6.00 -8.51
CA PHE A 331 -12.63 -4.93 -7.82
C PHE A 331 -12.87 -3.71 -8.69
N ARG A 332 -12.03 -3.49 -9.71
CA ARG A 332 -12.13 -2.33 -10.60
C ARG A 332 -13.50 -2.24 -11.24
N GLN A 333 -14.03 -3.32 -11.79
CA GLN A 333 -15.33 -3.34 -12.48
C GLN A 333 -16.47 -2.97 -11.54
N LEU A 334 -16.36 -3.29 -10.25
CA LEU A 334 -17.31 -2.84 -9.23
C LEU A 334 -17.24 -1.31 -9.11
N HIS A 335 -16.04 -0.75 -9.00
CA HIS A 335 -15.82 0.69 -8.81
C HIS A 335 -16.26 1.57 -9.99
N PHE A 336 -16.58 0.99 -11.14
CA PHE A 336 -17.09 1.67 -12.34
C PHE A 336 -18.54 1.29 -12.69
N ASP A 337 -19.26 0.63 -11.77
CA ASP A 337 -20.68 0.30 -11.97
C ASP A 337 -21.52 1.59 -12.01
N LYS A 338 -21.97 2.00 -13.20
CA LYS A 338 -22.79 3.21 -13.42
C LYS A 338 -24.11 3.18 -12.67
N SER A 339 -24.66 2.00 -12.36
CA SER A 339 -25.88 1.89 -11.53
C SER A 339 -25.65 2.35 -10.08
N VAL A 340 -24.38 2.38 -9.62
CA VAL A 340 -23.99 2.81 -8.27
C VAL A 340 -23.33 4.18 -8.30
N PHE A 341 -22.41 4.42 -9.24
CA PHE A 341 -21.58 5.63 -9.28
C PHE A 341 -22.10 6.70 -10.26
N GLY A 342 -23.21 6.44 -10.96
CA GLY A 342 -23.81 7.34 -11.93
C GLY A 342 -23.14 7.30 -13.31
N GLU A 343 -23.69 8.08 -14.25
CA GLU A 343 -23.21 8.10 -15.65
C GLU A 343 -21.77 8.60 -15.81
N THR A 344 -21.31 9.42 -14.86
CA THR A 344 -19.94 9.99 -14.82
C THR A 344 -18.94 9.05 -14.13
N ALA A 345 -19.25 7.77 -13.93
CA ALA A 345 -18.36 6.81 -13.26
C ALA A 345 -16.97 6.68 -13.94
N ASP A 346 -16.87 6.98 -15.24
CA ASP A 346 -15.62 6.90 -15.99
C ASP A 346 -14.70 8.13 -15.79
N SER A 347 -15.17 9.16 -15.09
CA SER A 347 -14.43 10.40 -14.81
C SER A 347 -14.19 10.60 -13.31
N PHE A 348 -13.08 11.23 -12.98
CA PHE A 348 -12.80 11.67 -11.60
C PHE A 348 -13.72 12.83 -11.23
N ASP A 349 -14.48 12.66 -10.15
CA ASP A 349 -15.34 13.68 -9.57
C ASP A 349 -15.02 13.82 -8.08
N HIS A 350 -14.42 14.95 -7.70
CA HIS A 350 -13.98 15.19 -6.33
C HIS A 350 -15.12 15.31 -5.32
N GLU A 351 -16.35 15.59 -5.77
CA GLU A 351 -17.53 15.78 -4.92
C GLU A 351 -18.41 14.52 -4.84
N ARG A 352 -18.17 13.51 -5.68
CA ARG A 352 -18.98 12.27 -5.72
C ARG A 352 -19.19 11.64 -4.35
N PHE A 353 -18.11 11.50 -3.58
CA PHE A 353 -18.14 10.94 -2.24
C PHE A 353 -18.48 11.98 -1.16
N LEU A 354 -18.73 13.24 -1.50
CA LEU A 354 -19.30 14.24 -0.61
C LEU A 354 -20.83 14.22 -0.71
N GLU A 355 -21.35 14.26 -1.94
CA GLU A 355 -22.78 14.38 -2.23
C GLU A 355 -23.57 13.08 -2.00
N MET A 356 -22.95 11.93 -2.31
CA MET A 356 -23.63 10.62 -2.27
C MET A 356 -23.25 9.79 -1.03
N LYS A 357 -22.78 10.41 0.05
CA LYS A 357 -22.55 9.72 1.33
C LYS A 357 -23.82 9.70 2.19
N PRO A 358 -24.06 8.62 2.97
CA PRO A 358 -23.20 7.44 3.15
C PRO A 358 -23.41 6.32 2.13
N SER A 359 -24.36 6.45 1.19
CA SER A 359 -24.84 5.36 0.32
C SER A 359 -23.72 4.68 -0.49
N LEU A 360 -22.78 5.45 -1.04
CA LEU A 360 -21.64 4.88 -1.78
C LEU A 360 -20.70 4.07 -0.88
N THR A 361 -20.34 4.61 0.29
CA THR A 361 -19.39 3.95 1.19
C THR A 361 -19.94 2.69 1.85
N GLN A 362 -21.27 2.55 1.88
CA GLN A 362 -21.98 1.38 2.40
C GLN A 362 -22.39 0.39 1.29
N SER A 363 -22.19 0.76 0.02
CA SER A 363 -22.52 -0.10 -1.12
C SER A 363 -21.73 -1.41 -1.09
N GLY A 364 -22.37 -2.52 -1.47
CA GLY A 364 -21.71 -3.82 -1.63
C GLY A 364 -20.63 -3.83 -2.72
N THR A 365 -20.70 -2.86 -3.63
CA THR A 365 -19.77 -2.61 -4.73
C THR A 365 -18.52 -1.86 -4.28
N TRP A 366 -18.59 -1.10 -3.17
CA TRP A 366 -17.44 -0.37 -2.64
C TRP A 366 -16.51 -1.32 -1.86
N ARG A 367 -15.35 -1.61 -2.48
CA ARG A 367 -14.34 -2.58 -2.01
C ARG A 367 -12.89 -2.07 -2.16
N PRO A 368 -12.55 -0.85 -1.71
CA PRO A 368 -11.23 -0.25 -1.93
C PRO A 368 -10.08 -1.02 -1.25
N PHE A 369 -10.39 -1.72 -0.17
CA PHE A 369 -9.41 -2.41 0.69
C PHE A 369 -9.75 -3.89 0.88
N GLY A 370 -10.51 -4.48 -0.05
CA GLY A 370 -11.09 -5.81 0.09
C GLY A 370 -12.23 -5.86 1.11
N GLY A 371 -12.42 -7.01 1.77
CA GLY A 371 -13.49 -7.25 2.74
C GLY A 371 -13.24 -8.45 3.64
N GLY A 372 -14.06 -8.59 4.70
CA GLY A 372 -14.03 -9.75 5.61
C GLY A 372 -12.63 -10.09 6.15
N GLY A 373 -12.29 -11.38 6.17
CA GLY A 373 -11.00 -11.90 6.62
C GLY A 373 -9.79 -11.44 5.79
N THR A 374 -9.99 -10.85 4.61
CA THR A 374 -8.92 -10.33 3.74
C THR A 374 -8.96 -8.82 3.58
N MET A 375 -9.65 -8.11 4.48
CA MET A 375 -9.59 -6.65 4.52
C MET A 375 -8.17 -6.19 4.85
N CYS A 376 -7.67 -5.20 4.12
CA CYS A 376 -6.32 -4.64 4.31
C CYS A 376 -6.12 -4.13 5.74
N PRO A 377 -5.12 -4.64 6.49
CA PRO A 377 -4.75 -4.12 7.81
C PRO A 377 -4.34 -2.64 7.77
N GLY A 378 -3.60 -2.23 6.73
CA GLY A 378 -3.03 -0.89 6.59
C GLY A 378 -3.94 0.19 6.02
N ARG A 379 -5.24 -0.06 5.82
CA ARG A 379 -6.18 0.92 5.22
C ARG A 379 -6.19 2.28 5.93
N HIS A 380 -6.07 2.27 7.26
CA HIS A 380 -6.05 3.49 8.07
C HIS A 380 -4.70 4.21 7.95
N ALA A 381 -3.60 3.47 8.09
CA ALA A 381 -2.26 4.02 7.91
C ALA A 381 -2.03 4.59 6.51
N ALA A 382 -2.41 3.86 5.46
CA ALA A 382 -2.27 4.31 4.08
C ALA A 382 -2.97 5.64 3.85
N LYS A 383 -4.24 5.75 4.31
CA LYS A 383 -4.99 7.00 4.23
C LYS A 383 -4.30 8.12 5.01
N LYS A 384 -3.98 7.88 6.30
CA LYS A 384 -3.39 8.90 7.16
C LYS A 384 -2.06 9.43 6.60
N CYS A 385 -1.14 8.53 6.24
CA CYS A 385 0.19 8.88 5.74
C CYS A 385 0.13 9.61 4.39
N VAL A 386 -0.72 9.16 3.46
CA VAL A 386 -0.85 9.80 2.14
C VAL A 386 -1.51 11.17 2.27
N LEU A 387 -2.58 11.30 3.04
CA LEU A 387 -3.25 12.59 3.24
C LEU A 387 -2.32 13.56 3.98
N LEU A 388 -1.59 13.12 5.00
CA LEU A 388 -0.59 13.94 5.66
C LEU A 388 0.47 14.45 4.68
N PHE A 389 1.02 13.56 3.82
CA PHE A 389 1.98 13.94 2.80
C PHE A 389 1.42 15.00 1.84
N VAL A 390 0.23 14.78 1.28
CA VAL A 390 -0.41 15.71 0.33
C VAL A 390 -0.71 17.06 0.98
N VAL A 391 -1.24 17.07 2.20
CA VAL A 391 -1.59 18.31 2.91
C VAL A 391 -0.34 19.11 3.24
N LEU A 392 0.72 18.48 3.77
CA LEU A 392 1.98 19.17 4.06
C LEU A 392 2.61 19.74 2.79
N LEU A 393 2.60 18.98 1.71
CA LEU A 393 3.15 19.39 0.42
C LEU A 393 2.40 20.61 -0.13
N LEU A 394 1.07 20.59 -0.16
CA LEU A 394 0.26 21.71 -0.66
C LEU A 394 0.30 22.93 0.25
N GLN A 395 0.52 22.75 1.56
CA GLN A 395 0.65 23.86 2.49
C GLN A 395 2.03 24.50 2.46
N ARG A 396 3.09 23.74 2.15
CA ARG A 396 4.48 24.23 2.18
C ARG A 396 4.98 24.82 0.88
N PHE A 397 4.43 24.40 -0.26
CA PHE A 397 4.91 24.78 -1.58
C PHE A 397 3.78 25.28 -2.46
N ASP A 398 4.13 26.14 -3.41
CA ASP A 398 3.35 26.34 -4.62
C ASP A 398 3.84 25.33 -5.67
N ILE A 399 2.94 24.45 -6.11
CA ILE A 399 3.24 23.33 -7.01
C ILE A 399 2.28 23.36 -8.18
N GLU A 400 2.84 23.22 -9.38
CA GLU A 400 2.11 23.21 -10.63
C GLU A 400 2.67 22.15 -11.58
N VAL A 401 1.88 21.75 -12.58
CA VAL A 401 2.38 20.94 -13.69
C VAL A 401 3.42 21.76 -14.45
N ASP A 402 4.59 21.17 -14.73
CA ASP A 402 5.63 21.87 -15.50
C ASP A 402 5.22 21.97 -16.98
N GLY A 403 4.79 23.16 -17.38
CA GLY A 403 4.24 23.40 -18.72
C GLY A 403 2.91 22.67 -18.95
N TRP A 404 2.56 22.44 -20.21
CA TRP A 404 1.38 21.65 -20.55
C TRP A 404 1.72 20.16 -20.56
N GLN A 405 1.01 19.37 -19.76
CA GLN A 405 1.03 17.91 -19.79
C GLN A 405 -0.40 17.40 -19.62
N SER A 406 -0.73 16.30 -20.30
CA SER A 406 -2.01 15.61 -20.10
C SER A 406 -1.98 14.81 -18.79
N LEU A 407 -3.15 14.57 -18.20
CA LEU A 407 -3.30 13.66 -17.07
C LEU A 407 -2.60 12.30 -17.37
N PRO A 408 -1.80 11.76 -16.42
CA PRO A 408 -1.20 10.45 -16.57
C PRO A 408 -2.24 9.35 -16.83
N VAL A 409 -1.87 8.35 -17.61
CA VAL A 409 -2.74 7.23 -17.96
C VAL A 409 -2.31 6.03 -17.13
N ALA A 410 -3.26 5.38 -16.46
CA ALA A 410 -2.97 4.20 -15.66
C ALA A 410 -2.45 3.04 -16.53
N ASP A 411 -1.49 2.29 -15.99
CA ASP A 411 -1.04 1.04 -16.58
C ASP A 411 -2.01 -0.09 -16.20
N GLU A 412 -3.04 -0.25 -17.02
CA GLU A 412 -4.01 -1.35 -16.89
C GLU A 412 -3.48 -2.68 -17.46
N GLY A 413 -2.30 -2.67 -18.09
CA GLY A 413 -1.69 -3.87 -18.68
C GLY A 413 -0.93 -4.73 -17.69
N LYS A 414 -0.53 -4.16 -16.54
CA LYS A 414 0.20 -4.87 -15.48
C LYS A 414 -0.70 -5.12 -14.27
N PRO A 415 -0.81 -6.38 -13.79
CA PRO A 415 -1.59 -6.70 -12.61
C PRO A 415 -0.90 -6.17 -11.35
N VAL A 416 -1.70 -5.61 -10.44
CA VAL A 416 -1.21 -4.97 -9.21
C VAL A 416 -1.95 -5.50 -7.98
N LEU A 417 -1.30 -5.43 -6.82
CA LEU A 417 -1.91 -5.80 -5.53
C LEU A 417 -2.81 -4.71 -4.93
N GLY A 418 -2.90 -3.55 -5.57
CA GLY A 418 -3.58 -2.37 -5.02
C GLY A 418 -3.83 -1.32 -6.08
N ILE A 419 -3.04 -0.25 -6.00
CA ILE A 419 -3.12 0.91 -6.88
C ILE A 419 -2.23 0.70 -8.11
N MET A 420 -2.72 1.07 -9.29
CA MET A 420 -1.97 0.97 -10.55
C MET A 420 -0.82 1.99 -10.61
N SER A 421 0.22 1.65 -11.36
CA SER A 421 1.23 2.63 -11.77
C SER A 421 0.73 3.48 -12.94
N THR A 422 1.49 4.51 -13.31
CA THR A 422 1.31 5.19 -14.61
C THR A 422 1.98 4.37 -15.71
N ARG A 423 1.55 4.52 -16.97
CA ARG A 423 2.25 3.93 -18.12
C ARG A 423 3.70 4.39 -18.18
N GLU A 424 4.56 3.54 -18.74
CA GLU A 424 5.99 3.83 -18.88
C GLU A 424 6.24 5.18 -19.57
N ASN A 425 7.20 5.94 -19.04
CA ASN A 425 7.56 7.29 -19.51
C ASN A 425 6.41 8.32 -19.46
N ARG A 426 5.42 8.12 -18.57
CA ARG A 426 4.29 9.04 -18.35
C ARG A 426 4.23 9.55 -16.91
N ASP A 427 5.38 9.70 -16.26
CA ASP A 427 5.45 10.44 -15.00
C ASP A 427 5.14 11.92 -15.25
N LEU A 428 4.46 12.55 -14.29
CA LEU A 428 4.10 13.95 -14.33
C LEU A 428 5.27 14.77 -13.82
N ARG A 429 5.81 15.68 -14.64
CA ARG A 429 6.80 16.65 -14.15
C ARG A 429 6.09 17.81 -13.47
N VAL A 430 6.53 18.17 -12.28
CA VAL A 430 5.97 19.27 -11.49
C VAL A 430 7.03 20.30 -11.19
N ARG A 431 6.65 21.58 -11.24
CA ARG A 431 7.46 22.69 -10.79
C ARG A 431 7.06 23.03 -9.36
N VAL A 432 8.06 23.12 -8.49
CA VAL A 432 7.90 23.38 -7.06
C VAL A 432 8.62 24.66 -6.71
N THR A 433 7.93 25.56 -6.02
CA THR A 433 8.48 26.84 -5.54
C THR A 433 8.15 27.05 -4.06
N ALA A 434 8.94 27.87 -3.38
CA ALA A 434 8.61 28.30 -2.03
C ALA A 434 7.25 29.01 -2.03
N ARG A 435 6.35 28.62 -1.13
CA ARG A 435 5.06 29.29 -1.01
C ARG A 435 5.27 30.73 -0.54
N LYS A 436 4.72 31.70 -1.26
CA LYS A 436 4.89 33.13 -0.96
C LYS A 436 4.16 33.62 0.31
N THR A 437 3.24 32.83 0.86
CA THR A 437 2.44 33.19 2.04
C THR A 437 2.12 31.97 2.91
N PHE A 438 2.84 31.81 4.03
CA PHE A 438 2.28 31.16 5.23
C PHE A 438 1.62 32.26 6.06
N ALA A 439 0.29 32.32 6.05
CA ALA A 439 -0.46 33.23 6.90
C ALA A 439 -1.63 32.51 7.57
#